data_AF-A0A936EMJ4-F1
#
_entry.id   AF-A0A936EMJ4-F1
#
_cell.length_a   1.000
_cell.length_b   1.000
_cell.length_c   1.000
_cell.angle_alpha   90.00
_cell.angle_beta   90.00
_cell.angle_gamma   90.00
#
_symmetry.space_group_name_H-M   'P 1'
#
loop_
_entity.id
_entity.type
_entity.pdbx_description
1 polymer ?
#
loop_
_entity_poly.entity_id
_entity_poly.type
_entity_poly.pdbx_seq_one_letter_code
_entity_poly.pdbx_strand_id
1 'polypeptide(L)'
;MKIFVRFLTVILLSFTIASCQKELNFDTVPTSNGQAVGSLKSVSGNCLPSLVLGNYVKDSVLKTSEVIEVAADITAIGTYQIKSDTIAGFYFTGSGSVTTTGLNNIRLAAIGTPSSAGTKIFTISFGTSSCKIIVSVNAGLPPTTAYTFNCSGTTFGPGIYTAGNTVGTTHTVTLNVNVTTPGPYTISTAIINGISFSGTGTFTAAGNTQVTLTASGTPAAASPPVYNYTVTNGTSSCTFSLSVTAPPPAPNLDYVPQTDFSNWSTKLVGGTPADTTFIQVSANSKTFGANSYKIFEVKDMGVPTDSVYNRKNGGLYFQYIDGDLGVLQNPINQEYLLLDSNRAVNYTWTKNFGPNVAMGFPLSNISVDAEIIGKGETQTVASIVYANVIRVKYKYTATVFLVGDVPVAEEERWYARGIGVIRSSIMNLVAPATIVNETTRAQIF
;
A
#
# COMPACT_ATOMS: atom_id res chain seq x y z
N MET A 1 72.04 8.41 -76.86
CA MET A 1 72.92 7.24 -76.65
C MET A 1 72.00 6.01 -76.61
N LYS A 2 71.37 5.53 -77.70
CA LYS A 2 71.88 4.91 -78.97
C LYS A 2 72.87 3.78 -78.64
N ILE A 3 72.79 2.51 -79.06
CA ILE A 3 72.09 1.84 -80.19
C ILE A 3 72.49 0.32 -80.14
N PHE A 4 71.65 -0.58 -80.71
CA PHE A 4 71.94 -1.90 -81.35
C PHE A 4 72.67 -3.03 -80.57
N VAL A 5 72.15 -4.26 -80.43
CA VAL A 5 71.80 -5.35 -81.41
C VAL A 5 73.00 -5.95 -82.15
N ARG A 6 73.26 -7.27 -81.95
CA ARG A 6 73.55 -8.36 -82.92
C ARG A 6 74.44 -9.47 -82.30
N PHE A 7 73.88 -10.68 -82.09
CA PHE A 7 73.94 -11.86 -82.99
C PHE A 7 75.31 -12.57 -82.96
N LEU A 8 75.41 -13.75 -82.32
CA LEU A 8 75.34 -15.11 -82.94
C LEU A 8 76.73 -15.47 -83.53
N THR A 9 77.46 -16.55 -83.25
CA THR A 9 77.23 -17.92 -82.73
C THR A 9 78.61 -18.62 -82.65
N VAL A 10 78.64 -19.89 -82.16
CA VAL A 10 79.66 -20.95 -82.39
C VAL A 10 80.73 -21.10 -81.29
N ILE A 11 81.01 -22.23 -80.62
CA ILE A 11 80.43 -23.58 -80.41
C ILE A 11 81.34 -24.28 -79.37
N LEU A 12 80.75 -25.19 -78.56
CA LEU A 12 81.37 -26.31 -77.79
C LEU A 12 82.51 -26.04 -76.78
N LEU A 13 82.22 -26.29 -75.49
CA LEU A 13 82.79 -27.47 -74.82
C LEU A 13 81.91 -27.92 -73.64
N SER A 14 81.54 -29.19 -73.73
CA SER A 14 80.85 -30.08 -72.82
C SER A 14 81.25 -30.02 -71.34
N PHE A 15 80.26 -29.92 -70.45
CA PHE A 15 80.20 -30.78 -69.26
C PHE A 15 78.73 -31.06 -68.89
N THR A 16 78.40 -32.35 -68.88
CA THR A 16 77.10 -32.94 -68.56
C THR A 16 76.88 -33.00 -67.05
N ILE A 17 75.72 -32.53 -66.59
CA ILE A 17 75.11 -32.98 -65.34
C ILE A 17 73.74 -33.54 -65.70
N ALA A 18 73.58 -34.86 -65.55
CA ALA A 18 72.35 -35.57 -65.79
C ALA A 18 71.47 -35.52 -64.53
N SER A 19 70.22 -35.08 -64.69
CA SER A 19 69.11 -35.42 -63.80
C SER A 19 67.79 -35.22 -64.56
N CYS A 20 67.03 -36.30 -64.66
CA CYS A 20 65.74 -36.50 -65.35
C CYS A 20 64.85 -35.26 -65.49
N GLN A 21 64.56 -34.87 -66.75
CA GLN A 21 63.30 -34.19 -67.04
C GLN A 21 62.16 -35.19 -66.90
N LYS A 22 61.23 -34.88 -66.00
CA LYS A 22 59.91 -35.49 -65.93
C LYS A 22 59.16 -35.12 -67.22
N GLU A 23 58.59 -36.12 -67.87
CA GLU A 23 57.84 -35.95 -69.11
C GLU A 23 56.70 -34.93 -68.94
N LEU A 24 56.56 -34.06 -69.93
CA LEU A 24 55.42 -33.16 -70.07
C LEU A 24 54.20 -34.01 -70.41
N ASN A 25 53.40 -34.33 -69.39
CA ASN A 25 52.04 -34.75 -69.61
C ASN A 25 51.27 -33.53 -70.16
N PHE A 26 50.90 -33.58 -71.43
CA PHE A 26 49.95 -32.66 -72.04
C PHE A 26 48.54 -33.02 -71.57
N ASP A 27 48.29 -32.88 -70.27
CA ASP A 27 46.92 -32.67 -69.80
C ASP A 27 46.56 -31.22 -70.08
N THR A 28 45.46 -31.06 -70.79
CA THR A 28 44.80 -29.79 -71.09
C THR A 28 44.85 -28.83 -69.90
N VAL A 29 45.70 -27.81 -69.99
CA VAL A 29 45.66 -26.65 -69.11
C VAL A 29 44.27 -26.03 -69.22
N PRO A 30 43.44 -26.01 -68.16
CA PRO A 30 42.21 -25.22 -68.20
C PRO A 30 42.63 -23.77 -68.38
N THR A 31 41.90 -23.04 -69.22
CA THR A 31 42.10 -21.62 -69.56
C THR A 31 41.88 -20.65 -68.38
N SER A 32 42.02 -21.11 -67.14
CA SER A 32 41.90 -20.33 -65.91
C SER A 32 43.16 -20.52 -65.07
N ASN A 33 43.69 -19.44 -64.49
CA ASN A 33 44.87 -19.41 -63.63
C ASN A 33 44.65 -20.14 -62.27
N GLY A 34 44.20 -21.41 -62.28
CA GLY A 34 43.82 -22.18 -61.09
C GLY A 34 42.48 -21.78 -60.46
N GLN A 35 41.67 -20.97 -61.16
CA GLN A 35 40.35 -20.52 -60.70
C GLN A 35 39.23 -21.37 -61.31
N ALA A 36 38.21 -21.64 -60.51
CA ALA A 36 37.00 -22.28 -60.98
C ALA A 36 36.25 -21.34 -61.94
N VAL A 37 35.77 -21.88 -63.05
CA VAL A 37 34.89 -21.17 -63.99
C VAL A 37 33.55 -21.87 -63.99
N GLY A 38 32.46 -21.10 -63.96
CA GLY A 38 31.11 -21.63 -63.94
C GLY A 38 30.06 -20.53 -63.83
N SER A 39 28.82 -20.94 -63.61
CA SER A 39 27.70 -20.03 -63.39
C SER A 39 26.80 -20.50 -62.26
N LEU A 40 26.28 -19.58 -61.45
CA LEU A 40 25.27 -19.88 -60.43
C LEU A 40 24.00 -20.38 -61.12
N LYS A 41 23.48 -21.51 -60.65
CA LYS A 41 22.21 -22.03 -61.14
C LYS A 41 21.08 -21.15 -60.63
N SER A 42 20.30 -20.62 -61.56
CA SER A 42 19.18 -19.73 -61.23
C SER A 42 17.95 -20.01 -62.09
N VAL A 43 16.78 -19.70 -61.52
CA VAL A 43 15.50 -19.67 -62.24
C VAL A 43 14.82 -18.35 -61.89
N SER A 44 14.46 -17.57 -62.91
CA SER A 44 13.87 -16.22 -62.75
C SER A 44 14.68 -15.29 -61.82
N GLY A 45 16.01 -15.43 -61.82
CA GLY A 45 16.93 -14.62 -61.02
C GLY A 45 17.13 -15.09 -59.56
N ASN A 46 16.48 -16.17 -59.12
CA ASN A 46 16.67 -16.75 -57.78
C ASN A 46 17.63 -17.94 -57.82
N CYS A 47 18.50 -18.07 -56.81
CA CYS A 47 19.43 -19.20 -56.71
C CYS A 47 18.66 -20.50 -56.46
N LEU A 48 18.82 -21.52 -57.32
CA LEU A 48 18.13 -22.82 -57.16
C LEU A 48 19.01 -24.02 -57.59
N PRO A 49 19.07 -25.10 -56.79
CA PRO A 49 18.57 -25.18 -55.41
C PRO A 49 19.32 -24.21 -54.50
N SER A 50 18.60 -23.69 -53.49
CA SER A 50 19.20 -22.92 -52.40
C SER A 50 18.65 -23.38 -51.06
N LEU A 51 19.47 -23.24 -50.02
CA LEU A 51 19.13 -23.59 -48.66
C LEU A 51 19.65 -22.48 -47.72
N VAL A 52 18.83 -22.08 -46.75
CA VAL A 52 19.22 -21.14 -45.69
C VAL A 52 19.17 -21.89 -44.36
N LEU A 53 20.30 -21.96 -43.66
CA LEU A 53 20.45 -22.67 -42.40
C LEU A 53 20.91 -21.72 -41.30
N GLY A 54 20.33 -21.89 -40.11
CA GLY A 54 20.67 -21.11 -38.92
C GLY A 54 19.59 -20.10 -38.53
N ASN A 55 19.82 -19.42 -37.41
CA ASN A 55 18.88 -18.44 -36.86
C ASN A 55 19.49 -17.03 -36.92
N TYR A 56 18.94 -16.20 -37.80
CA TYR A 56 19.39 -14.83 -37.99
C TYR A 56 18.57 -13.92 -37.07
N VAL A 57 19.21 -13.35 -36.05
CA VAL A 57 18.54 -12.48 -35.05
C VAL A 57 19.18 -11.09 -35.09
N LYS A 58 18.34 -10.05 -35.08
CA LYS A 58 18.78 -8.66 -34.99
C LYS A 58 19.69 -8.46 -33.77
N ASP A 59 20.74 -7.66 -33.93
CA ASP A 59 21.71 -7.27 -32.91
C ASP A 59 22.50 -8.46 -32.30
N SER A 60 22.43 -9.65 -32.92
CA SER A 60 23.18 -10.84 -32.52
C SER A 60 24.29 -11.15 -33.52
N VAL A 61 25.52 -11.34 -33.03
CA VAL A 61 26.66 -11.75 -33.88
C VAL A 61 26.36 -13.12 -34.49
N LEU A 62 26.47 -13.22 -35.82
CA LEU A 62 26.25 -14.47 -36.54
C LEU A 62 27.40 -15.46 -36.26
N LYS A 63 27.05 -16.73 -36.12
CA LYS A 63 27.97 -17.82 -35.80
C LYS A 63 28.24 -18.62 -37.08
N THR A 64 29.18 -19.54 -36.98
CA THR A 64 29.57 -20.44 -38.08
C THR A 64 28.46 -21.43 -38.49
N SER A 65 27.39 -21.55 -37.69
CA SER A 65 26.18 -22.33 -38.00
C SER A 65 25.23 -21.61 -38.97
N GLU A 66 25.31 -20.29 -39.08
CA GLU A 66 24.47 -19.50 -39.98
C GLU A 66 25.10 -19.46 -41.37
N VAL A 67 24.52 -20.22 -42.29
CA VAL A 67 25.09 -20.47 -43.62
C VAL A 67 23.98 -20.51 -44.67
N ILE A 68 24.37 -20.28 -45.92
CA ILE A 68 23.53 -20.58 -47.08
C ILE A 68 24.24 -21.57 -47.99
N GLU A 69 23.47 -22.34 -48.74
CA GLU A 69 23.98 -23.18 -49.82
C GLU A 69 23.34 -22.76 -51.14
N VAL A 70 24.17 -22.65 -52.18
CA VAL A 70 23.75 -22.32 -53.55
C VAL A 70 24.44 -23.25 -54.53
N ALA A 71 23.75 -23.65 -55.60
CA ALA A 71 24.35 -24.50 -56.62
C ALA A 71 25.03 -23.69 -57.74
N ALA A 72 26.21 -24.12 -58.18
CA ALA A 72 26.94 -23.57 -59.32
C ALA A 72 27.26 -24.68 -60.32
N ASP A 73 27.00 -24.43 -61.60
CA ASP A 73 27.42 -25.31 -62.70
C ASP A 73 28.85 -24.96 -63.11
N ILE A 74 29.78 -25.87 -62.82
CA ILE A 74 31.22 -25.68 -62.97
C ILE A 74 31.69 -26.20 -64.32
N THR A 75 32.24 -25.32 -65.15
CA THR A 75 32.80 -25.65 -66.47
C THR A 75 34.31 -25.82 -66.45
N ALA A 76 35.01 -25.27 -65.46
CA ALA A 76 36.42 -25.54 -65.19
C ALA A 76 36.67 -25.68 -63.69
N ILE A 77 37.37 -26.75 -63.30
CA ILE A 77 37.78 -27.00 -61.91
C ILE A 77 38.78 -25.95 -61.42
N GLY A 78 38.85 -25.72 -60.11
CA GLY A 78 39.78 -24.77 -59.51
C GLY A 78 39.29 -24.18 -58.20
N THR A 79 39.98 -23.15 -57.74
CA THR A 79 39.63 -22.41 -56.53
C THR A 79 38.52 -21.39 -56.81
N TYR A 80 37.59 -21.23 -55.87
CA TYR A 80 36.52 -20.22 -55.95
C TYR A 80 36.55 -19.30 -54.74
N GLN A 81 36.04 -18.09 -54.94
CA GLN A 81 35.63 -17.17 -53.90
C GLN A 81 34.28 -16.58 -54.31
N ILE A 82 33.26 -16.83 -53.51
CA ILE A 82 31.89 -16.35 -53.73
C ILE A 82 31.50 -15.49 -52.55
N LYS A 83 30.91 -14.33 -52.83
CA LYS A 83 30.45 -13.39 -51.82
C LYS A 83 29.09 -12.81 -52.22
N SER A 84 28.30 -12.42 -51.22
CA SER A 84 27.12 -11.58 -51.43
C SER A 84 27.42 -10.09 -51.31
N ASP A 85 26.44 -9.26 -51.64
CA ASP A 85 26.33 -7.90 -51.11
C ASP A 85 26.18 -7.90 -49.57
N THR A 86 26.44 -6.75 -48.95
CA THR A 86 26.23 -6.56 -47.51
C THR A 86 24.89 -5.87 -47.31
N ILE A 87 23.96 -6.55 -46.63
CA ILE A 87 22.62 -6.03 -46.36
C ILE A 87 22.39 -6.08 -44.85
N ALA A 88 21.93 -4.96 -44.27
CA ALA A 88 21.65 -4.85 -42.84
C ALA A 88 22.81 -5.31 -41.94
N GLY A 89 24.06 -4.97 -42.26
CA GLY A 89 25.22 -5.22 -41.40
C GLY A 89 25.83 -6.63 -41.45
N PHE A 90 25.34 -7.51 -42.33
CA PHE A 90 25.93 -8.83 -42.56
C PHE A 90 25.98 -9.21 -44.04
N TYR A 91 26.77 -10.21 -44.38
CA TYR A 91 26.95 -10.75 -45.74
C TYR A 91 27.30 -12.24 -45.69
N PHE A 92 27.28 -12.91 -46.84
CA PHE A 92 27.66 -14.31 -47.00
C PHE A 92 28.94 -14.41 -47.82
N THR A 93 29.84 -15.33 -47.43
CA THR A 93 31.09 -15.58 -48.17
C THR A 93 31.50 -17.04 -48.07
N GLY A 94 32.13 -17.55 -49.12
CA GLY A 94 32.72 -18.89 -49.13
C GLY A 94 33.88 -18.95 -50.10
N SER A 95 34.93 -19.68 -49.71
CA SER A 95 36.09 -19.95 -50.54
C SER A 95 36.49 -21.42 -50.41
N GLY A 96 36.96 -22.01 -51.50
CA GLY A 96 37.35 -23.42 -51.53
C GLY A 96 37.83 -23.84 -52.91
N SER A 97 37.86 -25.15 -53.17
CA SER A 97 38.19 -25.72 -54.47
C SER A 97 37.07 -26.64 -54.94
N VAL A 98 36.69 -26.53 -56.20
CA VAL A 98 35.83 -27.51 -56.89
C VAL A 98 36.71 -28.42 -57.73
N THR A 99 36.56 -29.73 -57.56
CA THR A 99 37.41 -30.77 -58.18
C THR A 99 36.68 -31.55 -59.27
N THR A 100 35.40 -31.26 -59.51
CA THR A 100 34.59 -31.88 -60.56
C THR A 100 33.80 -30.81 -61.31
N THR A 101 33.66 -30.98 -62.62
CA THR A 101 32.77 -30.16 -63.46
C THR A 101 31.31 -30.60 -63.28
N GLY A 102 30.37 -29.74 -63.66
CA GLY A 102 28.94 -29.92 -63.45
C GLY A 102 28.42 -29.25 -62.18
N LEU A 103 27.23 -29.66 -61.74
CA LEU A 103 26.51 -29.00 -60.65
C LEU A 103 27.14 -29.30 -59.28
N ASN A 104 27.66 -28.27 -58.63
CA ASN A 104 28.26 -28.33 -57.29
C ASN A 104 27.47 -27.48 -56.29
N ASN A 105 27.24 -27.99 -55.09
CA ASN A 105 26.66 -27.22 -53.99
C ASN A 105 27.76 -26.45 -53.26
N ILE A 106 27.63 -25.14 -53.21
CA ILE A 106 28.59 -24.23 -52.58
C ILE A 106 27.99 -23.65 -51.32
N ARG A 107 28.66 -23.89 -50.19
CA ARG A 107 28.28 -23.37 -48.87
C ARG A 107 28.97 -22.03 -48.60
N LEU A 108 28.20 -21.03 -48.19
CA LEU A 108 28.65 -19.69 -47.84
C LEU A 108 28.31 -19.41 -46.37
N ALA A 109 29.31 -19.03 -45.58
CA ALA A 109 29.14 -18.66 -44.17
C ALA A 109 28.66 -17.21 -44.05
N ALA A 110 27.75 -16.94 -43.12
CA ALA A 110 27.31 -15.60 -42.79
C ALA A 110 28.33 -14.92 -41.87
N ILE A 111 28.63 -13.65 -42.13
CA ILE A 111 29.54 -12.83 -41.34
C ILE A 111 28.87 -11.49 -41.03
N GLY A 112 28.89 -11.08 -39.76
CA GLY A 112 28.41 -9.78 -39.30
C GLY A 112 27.33 -9.87 -38.21
N THR A 113 26.66 -8.75 -37.98
CA THR A 113 25.58 -8.59 -36.99
C THR A 113 24.40 -7.93 -37.68
N PRO A 114 23.24 -8.60 -37.81
CA PRO A 114 22.07 -8.01 -38.48
C PRO A 114 21.56 -6.77 -37.74
N SER A 115 21.51 -5.61 -38.42
CA SER A 115 21.11 -4.33 -37.82
C SER A 115 19.60 -4.05 -37.92
N SER A 116 18.86 -4.83 -38.71
CA SER A 116 17.39 -4.70 -38.84
C SER A 116 16.71 -6.05 -39.05
N ALA A 117 15.54 -6.22 -38.43
CA ALA A 117 14.70 -7.40 -38.58
C ALA A 117 13.93 -7.40 -39.91
N GLY A 118 13.28 -8.52 -40.23
CA GLY A 118 12.47 -8.73 -41.44
C GLY A 118 13.24 -9.37 -42.59
N THR A 119 12.57 -9.51 -43.73
CA THR A 119 13.13 -10.14 -44.94
C THR A 119 14.31 -9.35 -45.50
N LYS A 120 15.38 -10.05 -45.85
CA LYS A 120 16.60 -9.53 -46.50
C LYS A 120 16.84 -10.33 -47.78
N ILE A 121 17.14 -9.64 -48.88
CA ILE A 121 17.39 -10.26 -50.18
C ILE A 121 18.85 -10.00 -50.51
N PHE A 122 19.64 -11.06 -50.58
CA PHE A 122 21.06 -11.02 -50.87
C PHE A 122 21.31 -11.39 -52.33
N THR A 123 22.22 -10.68 -52.98
CA THR A 123 22.68 -10.98 -54.34
C THR A 123 24.00 -11.72 -54.25
N ILE A 124 24.03 -12.98 -54.69
CA ILE A 124 25.23 -13.82 -54.75
C ILE A 124 25.85 -13.68 -56.14
N SER A 125 27.18 -13.52 -56.22
CA SER A 125 27.91 -13.43 -57.48
C SER A 125 29.01 -14.49 -57.59
N PHE A 126 29.14 -15.07 -58.78
CA PHE A 126 30.21 -15.98 -59.15
C PHE A 126 30.53 -15.80 -60.64
N GLY A 127 31.77 -15.41 -60.95
CA GLY A 127 32.15 -15.02 -62.31
C GLY A 127 31.28 -13.87 -62.82
N THR A 128 30.65 -14.07 -63.99
CA THR A 128 29.69 -13.12 -64.59
C THR A 128 28.23 -13.39 -64.21
N SER A 129 27.96 -14.46 -63.45
CA SER A 129 26.62 -14.85 -63.03
C SER A 129 26.24 -14.28 -61.67
N SER A 130 24.95 -14.01 -61.49
CA SER A 130 24.39 -13.63 -60.19
C SER A 130 23.00 -14.21 -59.98
N CYS A 131 22.62 -14.43 -58.73
CA CYS A 131 21.27 -14.84 -58.35
C CYS A 131 20.94 -14.34 -56.94
N LYS A 132 19.65 -14.33 -56.59
CA LYS A 132 19.15 -13.83 -55.31
C LYS A 132 18.79 -14.95 -54.34
N ILE A 133 19.04 -14.72 -53.06
CA ILE A 133 18.60 -15.57 -51.95
C ILE A 133 17.89 -14.73 -50.88
N ILE A 134 16.82 -15.27 -50.30
CA ILE A 134 16.01 -14.59 -49.30
C ILE A 134 16.36 -15.14 -47.91
N VAL A 135 16.70 -14.25 -46.98
CA VAL A 135 17.02 -14.59 -45.58
C VAL A 135 16.11 -13.80 -44.65
N SER A 136 15.43 -14.48 -43.74
CA SER A 136 14.55 -13.86 -42.74
C SER A 136 15.31 -13.57 -41.45
N VAL A 137 15.35 -12.30 -41.03
CA VAL A 137 15.96 -11.88 -39.76
C VAL A 137 14.89 -11.67 -38.69
N ASN A 138 14.98 -12.40 -37.59
CA ASN A 138 14.08 -12.29 -36.44
C ASN A 138 14.40 -11.04 -35.61
N ALA A 139 13.38 -10.39 -35.05
CA ALA A 139 13.54 -9.18 -34.23
C ALA A 139 14.22 -9.41 -32.86
N GLY A 140 14.40 -10.67 -32.46
CA GLY A 140 14.80 -11.03 -31.10
C GLY A 140 13.61 -10.99 -30.13
N LEU A 141 13.77 -11.60 -28.96
CA LEU A 141 12.86 -11.36 -27.84
C LEU A 141 13.20 -9.99 -27.22
N PRO A 142 12.22 -9.20 -26.76
CA PRO A 142 12.53 -8.05 -25.91
C PRO A 142 13.35 -8.53 -24.70
N PRO A 143 14.36 -7.78 -24.24
CA PRO A 143 15.03 -8.09 -22.99
C PRO A 143 13.99 -8.20 -21.86
N THR A 144 14.01 -9.29 -21.10
CA THR A 144 13.20 -9.38 -19.87
C THR A 144 13.72 -8.34 -18.89
N THR A 145 12.84 -7.46 -18.41
CA THR A 145 13.19 -6.44 -17.42
C THR A 145 13.80 -7.11 -16.20
N ALA A 146 14.98 -6.63 -15.79
CA ALA A 146 15.76 -7.21 -14.71
C ALA A 146 16.12 -6.13 -13.70
N TYR A 147 15.84 -6.41 -12.43
CA TYR A 147 16.08 -5.49 -11.32
C TYR A 147 16.13 -6.26 -10.00
N THR A 148 16.73 -5.64 -8.97
CA THR A 148 16.77 -6.17 -7.60
C THR A 148 16.10 -5.19 -6.65
N PHE A 149 15.48 -5.71 -5.59
CA PHE A 149 14.82 -4.88 -4.59
C PHE A 149 15.75 -4.50 -3.44
N ASN A 150 15.59 -3.30 -2.91
CA ASN A 150 16.19 -2.85 -1.68
C ASN A 150 15.14 -2.14 -0.81
N CYS A 151 14.66 -2.85 0.22
CA CYS A 151 13.70 -2.33 1.19
C CYS A 151 14.36 -1.53 2.32
N SER A 152 15.70 -1.43 2.35
CA SER A 152 16.38 -0.57 3.33
C SER A 152 16.06 0.90 3.01
N GLY A 153 15.47 1.60 3.98
CA GLY A 153 15.08 3.01 3.82
C GLY A 153 13.76 3.22 3.05
N THR A 154 12.84 2.25 3.08
CA THR A 154 11.48 2.46 2.56
C THR A 154 10.79 3.63 3.27
N THR A 155 10.08 4.46 2.51
CA THR A 155 9.27 5.56 3.04
C THR A 155 7.79 5.28 2.85
N PHE A 156 6.96 5.75 3.78
CA PHE A 156 5.51 5.59 3.72
C PHE A 156 4.84 6.92 3.36
N GLY A 157 3.71 6.84 2.66
CA GLY A 157 2.82 7.98 2.44
C GLY A 157 2.20 8.49 3.75
N PRO A 158 1.47 9.62 3.70
CA PRO A 158 0.89 10.27 4.88
C PRO A 158 -0.32 9.52 5.48
N GLY A 159 -0.86 8.51 4.79
CA GLY A 159 -2.01 7.74 5.26
C GLY A 159 -1.69 6.93 6.51
N ILE A 160 -2.54 7.08 7.54
CA ILE A 160 -2.50 6.24 8.74
C ILE A 160 -3.31 4.96 8.48
N TYR A 161 -2.75 3.82 8.86
CA TYR A 161 -3.39 2.51 8.71
C TYR A 161 -4.13 2.16 10.00
N THR A 162 -5.46 2.13 9.95
CA THR A 162 -6.32 1.86 11.11
C THR A 162 -7.22 0.67 10.83
N ALA A 163 -7.29 -0.28 11.77
CA ALA A 163 -8.11 -1.47 11.58
C ALA A 163 -9.60 -1.11 11.40
N GLY A 164 -10.24 -1.71 10.40
CA GLY A 164 -11.61 -1.43 9.98
C GLY A 164 -11.76 -0.30 8.96
N ASN A 165 -10.71 0.49 8.67
CA ASN A 165 -10.78 1.61 7.71
C ASN A 165 -10.13 1.23 6.36
N THR A 166 -10.83 1.43 5.26
CA THR A 166 -10.30 1.19 3.90
C THR A 166 -9.06 2.05 3.63
N VAL A 167 -8.03 1.43 3.04
CA VAL A 167 -6.83 2.14 2.56
C VAL A 167 -7.03 2.66 1.13
N GLY A 168 -6.17 3.58 0.68
CA GLY A 168 -6.25 4.15 -0.67
C GLY A 168 -4.99 4.90 -1.11
N THR A 169 -5.17 5.96 -1.90
CA THR A 169 -4.08 6.66 -2.62
C THR A 169 -3.04 7.34 -1.73
N THR A 170 -3.36 7.62 -0.46
CA THR A 170 -2.43 8.19 0.51
C THR A 170 -1.64 7.13 1.29
N HIS A 171 -2.03 5.86 1.18
CA HIS A 171 -1.42 4.72 1.83
C HIS A 171 -0.43 4.08 0.85
N THR A 172 0.77 4.64 0.77
CA THR A 172 1.80 4.18 -0.15
C THR A 172 3.04 3.71 0.58
N VAL A 173 3.84 2.88 -0.09
CA VAL A 173 5.22 2.55 0.30
C VAL A 173 6.13 2.77 -0.90
N THR A 174 7.19 3.54 -0.72
CA THR A 174 8.21 3.76 -1.75
C THR A 174 9.46 2.97 -1.40
N LEU A 175 9.92 2.16 -2.34
CA LEU A 175 11.05 1.26 -2.20
C LEU A 175 12.11 1.54 -3.27
N ASN A 176 13.37 1.29 -2.94
CA ASN A 176 14.48 1.43 -3.88
C ASN A 176 14.64 0.13 -4.69
N VAL A 177 14.89 0.27 -5.99
CA VAL A 177 15.25 -0.85 -6.88
C VAL A 177 16.52 -0.52 -7.65
N ASN A 178 17.33 -1.52 -7.94
CA ASN A 178 18.48 -1.40 -8.83
C ASN A 178 18.18 -2.14 -10.13
N VAL A 179 18.02 -1.38 -11.22
CA VAL A 179 17.64 -1.88 -12.55
C VAL A 179 18.89 -2.23 -13.35
N THR A 180 18.98 -3.48 -13.80
CA THR A 180 20.05 -3.94 -14.71
C THR A 180 19.60 -3.98 -16.16
N THR A 181 18.30 -4.16 -16.42
CA THR A 181 17.73 -4.15 -17.77
C THR A 181 16.40 -3.38 -17.76
N PRO A 182 16.32 -2.23 -18.47
CA PRO A 182 15.09 -1.44 -18.59
C PRO A 182 13.90 -2.22 -19.14
N GLY A 183 12.69 -1.72 -18.90
CA GLY A 183 11.44 -2.28 -19.40
C GLY A 183 10.30 -2.26 -18.36
N PRO A 184 9.14 -2.83 -18.68
CA PRO A 184 7.95 -2.76 -17.83
C PRO A 184 8.11 -3.56 -16.53
N TYR A 185 7.50 -3.07 -15.46
CA TYR A 185 7.40 -3.79 -14.19
C TYR A 185 5.96 -3.83 -13.69
N THR A 186 5.65 -4.88 -12.94
CA THR A 186 4.42 -5.03 -12.16
C THR A 186 4.85 -5.68 -10.85
N ILE A 187 4.64 -4.98 -9.74
CA ILE A 187 5.03 -5.42 -8.40
C ILE A 187 3.76 -5.50 -7.57
N SER A 188 3.60 -6.61 -6.84
CA SER A 188 2.52 -6.77 -5.88
C SER A 188 2.98 -7.56 -4.66
N THR A 189 2.29 -7.42 -3.54
CA THR A 189 2.45 -8.24 -2.35
C THR A 189 1.29 -9.19 -2.18
N ALA A 190 1.48 -10.24 -1.38
CA ALA A 190 0.36 -11.01 -0.84
C ALA A 190 -0.57 -10.11 -0.01
N ILE A 191 -1.83 -10.54 0.14
CA ILE A 191 -2.77 -9.92 1.07
C ILE A 191 -2.39 -10.37 2.48
N ILE A 192 -2.05 -9.42 3.35
CA ILE A 192 -1.75 -9.65 4.76
C ILE A 192 -2.64 -8.72 5.57
N ASN A 193 -3.32 -9.27 6.58
CA ASN A 193 -4.27 -8.52 7.39
C ASN A 193 -5.31 -7.74 6.57
N GLY A 194 -5.71 -8.24 5.38
CA GLY A 194 -6.68 -7.57 4.51
C GLY A 194 -6.13 -6.42 3.64
N ILE A 195 -4.82 -6.21 3.60
CA ILE A 195 -4.15 -5.20 2.75
C ILE A 195 -3.21 -5.89 1.77
N SER A 196 -3.12 -5.40 0.53
CA SER A 196 -2.01 -5.67 -0.40
C SER A 196 -1.46 -4.37 -0.98
N PHE A 197 -0.19 -4.38 -1.38
CA PHE A 197 0.45 -3.27 -2.08
C PHE A 197 0.69 -3.64 -3.54
N SER A 198 0.49 -2.71 -4.46
CA SER A 198 0.81 -2.93 -5.88
C SER A 198 1.27 -1.66 -6.60
N GLY A 199 2.02 -1.84 -7.68
CA GLY A 199 2.50 -0.76 -8.55
C GLY A 199 2.96 -1.27 -9.90
N THR A 200 2.74 -0.47 -10.95
CA THR A 200 3.10 -0.79 -12.33
C THR A 200 3.77 0.40 -13.00
N GLY A 201 4.70 0.14 -13.92
CA GLY A 201 5.37 1.20 -14.68
C GLY A 201 6.41 0.65 -15.64
N THR A 202 7.34 1.51 -16.06
CA THR A 202 8.43 1.15 -16.98
C THR A 202 9.72 1.78 -16.49
N PHE A 203 10.77 0.98 -16.32
CA PHE A 203 12.12 1.50 -16.16
C PHE A 203 12.66 1.93 -17.52
N THR A 204 13.11 3.18 -17.63
CA THR A 204 13.63 3.76 -18.89
C THR A 204 15.16 3.70 -18.99
N ALA A 205 15.86 3.47 -17.89
CA ALA A 205 17.30 3.38 -17.80
C ALA A 205 17.75 2.39 -16.70
N ALA A 206 18.98 1.90 -16.82
CA ALA A 206 19.62 1.12 -15.77
C ALA A 206 20.09 2.01 -14.61
N GLY A 207 20.25 1.42 -13.42
CA GLY A 207 20.68 2.09 -12.20
C GLY A 207 19.63 2.09 -11.09
N ASN A 208 19.95 2.79 -10.00
CA ASN A 208 19.07 2.92 -8.85
C ASN A 208 17.89 3.85 -9.15
N THR A 209 16.68 3.40 -8.88
CA THR A 209 15.46 4.19 -8.98
C THR A 209 14.49 3.82 -7.87
N GLN A 210 13.42 4.58 -7.73
CA GLN A 210 12.37 4.35 -6.74
C GLN A 210 11.08 3.88 -7.42
N VAL A 211 10.38 2.97 -6.74
CA VAL A 211 9.04 2.54 -7.12
C VAL A 211 8.12 2.78 -5.94
N THR A 212 6.95 3.36 -6.21
CA THR A 212 5.90 3.55 -5.21
C THR A 212 4.81 2.51 -5.43
N LEU A 213 4.49 1.76 -4.38
CA LEU A 213 3.36 0.85 -4.34
C LEU A 213 2.22 1.49 -3.55
N THR A 214 0.99 1.34 -4.03
CA THR A 214 -0.23 1.81 -3.37
C THR A 214 -0.93 0.65 -2.69
N ALA A 215 -1.36 0.87 -1.44
CA ALA A 215 -2.12 -0.11 -0.68
C ALA A 215 -3.57 -0.19 -1.18
N SER A 216 -4.15 -1.39 -1.09
CA SER A 216 -5.56 -1.64 -1.35
C SER A 216 -6.13 -2.58 -0.29
N GLY A 217 -7.42 -2.47 0.02
CA GLY A 217 -8.12 -3.33 0.97
C GLY A 217 -8.54 -2.62 2.26
N THR A 218 -8.77 -3.40 3.32
CA THR A 218 -9.19 -2.91 4.65
C THR A 218 -8.45 -3.72 5.71
N PRO A 219 -7.65 -3.09 6.59
CA PRO A 219 -6.94 -3.81 7.64
C PRO A 219 -7.92 -4.48 8.60
N ALA A 220 -7.79 -5.79 8.84
CA ALA A 220 -8.73 -6.54 9.69
C ALA A 220 -8.50 -6.31 11.19
N ALA A 221 -7.22 -6.25 11.62
CA ALA A 221 -6.84 -6.09 13.02
C ALA A 221 -5.68 -5.10 13.19
N ALA A 222 -5.57 -4.52 14.38
CA ALA A 222 -4.36 -3.78 14.77
C ALA A 222 -3.14 -4.71 14.73
N SER A 223 -1.96 -4.19 14.43
CA SER A 223 -0.75 -5.00 14.35
C SER A 223 -0.22 -5.35 15.75
N PRO A 224 0.12 -6.61 16.04
CA PRO A 224 1.22 -6.87 16.98
C PRO A 224 2.50 -6.35 16.31
N PRO A 225 3.44 -5.72 17.02
CA PRO A 225 4.09 -4.43 16.68
C PRO A 225 4.13 -3.96 15.20
N VAL A 226 4.34 -4.86 14.23
CA VAL A 226 4.23 -4.65 12.78
C VAL A 226 3.73 -5.90 12.02
N TYR A 227 3.12 -5.70 10.84
CA TYR A 227 2.93 -6.74 9.80
C TYR A 227 4.04 -6.65 8.75
N ASN A 228 4.58 -7.78 8.30
CA ASN A 228 5.66 -7.82 7.32
C ASN A 228 5.16 -8.16 5.92
N TYR A 229 5.53 -7.34 4.93
CA TYR A 229 5.18 -7.53 3.52
C TYR A 229 6.43 -7.79 2.70
N THR A 230 6.41 -8.86 1.91
CA THR A 230 7.51 -9.22 1.02
C THR A 230 7.14 -8.90 -0.42
N VAL A 231 8.02 -8.17 -1.11
CA VAL A 231 8.00 -8.01 -2.56
C VAL A 231 9.01 -8.96 -3.18
N THR A 232 8.67 -9.56 -4.32
CA THR A 232 9.55 -10.49 -5.05
C THR A 232 9.29 -10.41 -6.55
N ASN A 233 10.32 -10.67 -7.34
CA ASN A 233 10.25 -10.83 -8.79
C ASN A 233 10.80 -12.21 -9.22
N GLY A 234 10.91 -13.15 -8.28
CA GLY A 234 11.44 -14.50 -8.49
C GLY A 234 12.96 -14.62 -8.35
N THR A 235 13.73 -13.55 -8.60
CA THR A 235 15.20 -13.55 -8.49
C THR A 235 15.71 -12.70 -7.32
N SER A 236 14.94 -11.71 -6.90
CA SER A 236 15.22 -10.84 -5.77
C SER A 236 13.96 -10.65 -4.95
N SER A 237 14.13 -10.54 -3.63
CA SER A 237 13.05 -10.23 -2.70
C SER A 237 13.53 -9.34 -1.58
N CYS A 238 12.66 -8.49 -1.06
CA CYS A 238 12.89 -7.78 0.20
C CYS A 238 11.59 -7.61 0.98
N THR A 239 11.72 -7.32 2.27
CA THR A 239 10.59 -7.20 3.20
C THR A 239 10.57 -5.81 3.82
N PHE A 240 9.38 -5.21 3.94
CA PHE A 240 9.13 -4.01 4.73
C PHE A 240 8.04 -4.28 5.77
N SER A 241 8.04 -3.47 6.83
CA SER A 241 7.15 -3.63 7.98
C SER A 241 6.13 -2.49 8.07
N LEU A 242 4.88 -2.81 8.34
CA LEU A 242 3.75 -1.89 8.42
C LEU A 242 3.10 -1.95 9.81
N SER A 243 2.97 -0.81 10.49
CA SER A 243 2.16 -0.71 11.71
C SER A 243 0.72 -0.36 11.37
N VAL A 244 -0.23 -1.07 12.00
CA VAL A 244 -1.67 -0.82 11.91
C VAL A 244 -2.19 -0.49 13.30
N THR A 245 -2.78 0.69 13.47
CA THR A 245 -3.33 1.13 14.75
C THR A 245 -4.72 0.53 14.99
N ALA A 246 -5.07 0.35 16.26
CA ALA A 246 -6.44 0.05 16.63
C ALA A 246 -7.34 1.24 16.28
N PRO A 247 -8.61 0.99 15.91
CA PRO A 247 -9.58 2.07 15.80
C PRO A 247 -9.68 2.78 17.16
N PRO A 248 -9.93 4.09 17.17
CA PRO A 248 -10.24 4.79 18.41
C PRO A 248 -11.43 4.10 19.10
N PRO A 249 -11.45 4.01 20.45
CA PRO A 249 -12.60 3.47 21.15
C PRO A 249 -13.85 4.24 20.75
N ALA A 250 -14.98 3.53 20.64
CA ALA A 250 -16.24 4.17 20.31
C ALA A 250 -16.53 5.27 21.36
N PRO A 251 -16.95 6.48 20.93
CA PRO A 251 -17.21 7.55 21.88
C PRO A 251 -18.31 7.12 22.84
N ASN A 252 -18.13 7.41 24.13
CA ASN A 252 -19.22 7.25 25.10
C ASN A 252 -20.36 8.21 24.70
N LEU A 253 -21.59 7.70 24.59
CA LEU A 253 -22.77 8.47 24.20
C LEU A 253 -23.81 8.61 25.32
N ASP A 254 -23.44 8.22 26.55
CA ASP A 254 -24.30 8.30 27.72
C ASP A 254 -24.46 9.73 28.21
N TYR A 255 -25.62 10.02 28.80
CA TYR A 255 -25.85 11.27 29.54
C TYR A 255 -25.33 11.23 30.97
N VAL A 256 -24.98 10.04 31.49
CA VAL A 256 -24.24 9.84 32.74
C VAL A 256 -23.17 8.78 32.47
N PRO A 257 -21.99 9.18 31.93
CA PRO A 257 -20.91 8.25 31.59
C PRO A 257 -20.42 7.48 32.81
N GLN A 258 -20.36 6.15 32.68
CA GLN A 258 -19.99 5.22 33.75
C GLN A 258 -18.71 4.43 33.43
N THR A 259 -17.96 4.85 32.40
CA THR A 259 -16.66 4.24 32.07
C THR A 259 -15.63 4.60 33.13
N ASP A 260 -14.89 3.60 33.61
CA ASP A 260 -13.88 3.74 34.64
C ASP A 260 -12.90 4.87 34.32
N PHE A 261 -12.52 5.63 35.35
CA PHE A 261 -11.61 6.77 35.32
C PHE A 261 -12.10 8.00 34.54
N SER A 262 -13.31 7.98 33.96
CA SER A 262 -13.96 9.19 33.45
C SER A 262 -14.05 10.23 34.57
N ASN A 263 -13.72 11.48 34.29
CA ASN A 263 -13.58 12.50 35.33
C ASN A 263 -14.06 13.89 34.89
N TRP A 264 -14.46 14.67 35.89
CA TRP A 264 -14.98 16.02 35.76
C TRP A 264 -14.33 16.95 36.78
N SER A 265 -14.12 18.20 36.37
CA SER A 265 -13.85 19.31 37.27
C SER A 265 -15.00 20.30 37.16
N THR A 266 -15.67 20.58 38.28
CA THR A 266 -16.79 21.50 38.35
C THR A 266 -16.44 22.67 39.25
N LYS A 267 -16.57 23.90 38.75
CA LYS A 267 -16.36 25.12 39.53
C LYS A 267 -17.68 25.63 40.11
N LEU A 268 -17.62 26.23 41.29
CA LEU A 268 -18.69 27.09 41.79
C LEU A 268 -18.73 28.41 41.00
N VAL A 269 -19.88 28.79 40.46
CA VAL A 269 -20.06 30.08 39.76
C VAL A 269 -19.97 31.22 40.77
N GLY A 270 -19.07 32.18 40.53
CA GLY A 270 -18.77 33.25 41.47
C GLY A 270 -17.85 32.84 42.63
N GLY A 271 -17.42 31.58 42.67
CA GLY A 271 -16.44 31.07 43.64
C GLY A 271 -14.99 31.33 43.22
N THR A 272 -14.07 30.93 44.10
CA THR A 272 -12.62 30.95 43.87
C THR A 272 -12.17 29.67 43.17
N PRO A 273 -10.92 29.59 42.66
CA PRO A 273 -10.38 28.34 42.13
C PRO A 273 -10.39 27.16 43.13
N ALA A 274 -10.35 27.45 44.43
CA ALA A 274 -10.41 26.43 45.48
C ALA A 274 -11.81 25.80 45.61
N ASP A 275 -12.86 26.47 45.13
CA ASP A 275 -14.25 25.97 45.11
C ASP A 275 -14.49 25.09 43.87
N THR A 276 -13.49 24.27 43.53
CA THR A 276 -13.54 23.31 42.42
C THR A 276 -13.65 21.90 42.97
N THR A 277 -14.70 21.20 42.57
CA THR A 277 -14.88 19.79 42.90
C THR A 277 -14.33 18.91 41.77
N PHE A 278 -13.55 17.89 42.12
CA PHE A 278 -13.12 16.86 41.19
C PHE A 278 -13.93 15.57 41.41
N ILE A 279 -14.49 15.01 40.35
CA ILE A 279 -15.26 13.77 40.38
C ILE A 279 -14.62 12.77 39.43
N GLN A 280 -14.48 11.51 39.85
CA GLN A 280 -13.97 10.42 39.00
C GLN A 280 -14.79 9.14 39.17
N VAL A 281 -15.07 8.45 38.07
CA VAL A 281 -15.64 7.10 38.10
C VAL A 281 -14.58 6.11 38.58
N SER A 282 -14.87 5.40 39.66
CA SER A 282 -14.03 4.35 40.20
C SER A 282 -14.02 3.12 39.28
N ALA A 283 -12.91 2.39 39.23
CA ALA A 283 -12.90 1.04 38.65
C ALA A 283 -13.82 0.08 39.42
N ASN A 284 -14.03 0.36 40.70
CA ASN A 284 -14.87 -0.44 41.58
C ASN A 284 -16.37 -0.15 41.39
N SER A 285 -17.19 -1.02 41.94
CA SER A 285 -18.65 -0.87 41.97
C SER A 285 -19.19 -1.28 43.33
N LYS A 286 -20.35 -0.74 43.68
CA LYS A 286 -21.04 -1.04 44.94
C LYS A 286 -22.39 -1.68 44.64
N THR A 287 -22.71 -2.75 45.35
CA THR A 287 -23.99 -3.44 45.21
C THR A 287 -24.92 -3.03 46.34
N PHE A 288 -26.14 -2.60 45.99
CA PHE A 288 -27.24 -2.40 46.92
C PHE A 288 -28.42 -3.26 46.47
N GLY A 289 -28.83 -4.22 47.31
CA GLY A 289 -29.83 -5.23 46.93
C GLY A 289 -29.37 -6.03 45.71
N ALA A 290 -30.22 -6.08 44.68
CA ALA A 290 -29.94 -6.79 43.42
C ALA A 290 -29.15 -5.96 42.39
N ASN A 291 -28.97 -4.66 42.64
CA ASN A 291 -28.44 -3.73 41.65
C ASN A 291 -26.97 -3.37 41.97
N SER A 292 -26.14 -3.34 40.93
CA SER A 292 -24.75 -2.85 40.99
C SER A 292 -24.67 -1.41 40.48
N TYR A 293 -23.90 -0.58 41.16
CA TYR A 293 -23.75 0.85 40.91
C TYR A 293 -22.27 1.19 40.73
N LYS A 294 -21.98 2.02 39.74
CA LYS A 294 -20.66 2.64 39.59
C LYS A 294 -20.51 3.76 40.60
N ILE A 295 -19.32 3.81 41.21
CA ILE A 295 -18.97 4.78 42.25
C ILE A 295 -18.37 6.00 41.56
N PHE A 296 -18.95 7.16 41.79
CA PHE A 296 -18.42 8.45 41.38
C PHE A 296 -17.79 9.07 42.62
N GLU A 297 -16.48 8.99 42.71
CA GLU A 297 -15.69 9.48 43.83
C GLU A 297 -15.54 11.00 43.69
N VAL A 298 -16.05 11.73 44.67
CA VAL A 298 -15.68 13.14 44.85
C VAL A 298 -14.33 13.14 45.54
N LYS A 299 -13.33 13.81 44.96
CA LYS A 299 -11.97 13.83 45.49
C LYS A 299 -11.54 15.23 45.89
N ASP A 300 -10.90 15.31 47.04
CA ASP A 300 -10.10 16.45 47.47
C ASP A 300 -8.62 16.05 47.47
N MET A 301 -7.79 16.83 46.76
CA MET A 301 -6.37 16.53 46.52
C MET A 301 -6.08 15.07 46.10
N GLY A 302 -6.97 14.47 45.30
CA GLY A 302 -6.84 13.10 44.82
C GLY A 302 -7.30 12.00 45.78
N VAL A 303 -7.76 12.37 46.98
CA VAL A 303 -8.31 11.44 47.98
C VAL A 303 -9.84 11.48 47.91
N PRO A 304 -10.53 10.33 47.75
CA PRO A 304 -11.99 10.29 47.83
C PRO A 304 -12.49 10.77 49.20
N THR A 305 -13.37 11.78 49.20
CA THR A 305 -14.01 12.34 50.40
C THR A 305 -15.50 12.06 50.45
N ASP A 306 -16.13 11.82 49.30
CA ASP A 306 -17.54 11.46 49.17
C ASP A 306 -17.76 10.55 47.95
N SER A 307 -18.92 9.91 47.86
CA SER A 307 -19.26 8.96 46.80
C SER A 307 -20.71 9.09 46.35
N VAL A 308 -20.89 9.13 45.04
CA VAL A 308 -22.22 9.08 44.41
C VAL A 308 -22.36 7.76 43.64
N TYR A 309 -23.46 7.05 43.87
CA TYR A 309 -23.68 5.74 43.28
C TYR A 309 -24.66 5.82 42.11
N ASN A 310 -24.18 5.66 40.89
CA ASN A 310 -25.01 5.73 39.68
C ASN A 310 -25.03 4.39 38.96
N ARG A 311 -26.20 4.02 38.41
CA ARG A 311 -26.33 2.89 37.48
C ARG A 311 -27.18 3.28 36.29
N LYS A 312 -27.12 2.52 35.22
CA LYS A 312 -27.95 2.72 34.04
C LYS A 312 -28.59 1.42 33.57
N ASN A 313 -29.71 1.53 32.88
CA ASN A 313 -30.33 0.45 32.14
C ASN A 313 -30.90 1.03 30.83
N GLY A 314 -30.16 0.90 29.73
CA GLY A 314 -30.46 1.62 28.50
C GLY A 314 -30.40 3.14 28.71
N GLY A 315 -31.42 3.87 28.24
CA GLY A 315 -31.55 5.32 28.46
C GLY A 315 -32.06 5.75 29.84
N LEU A 316 -32.23 4.81 30.78
CA LEU A 316 -32.62 5.10 32.16
C LEU A 316 -31.38 5.20 33.04
N TYR A 317 -31.20 6.35 33.71
CA TYR A 317 -30.11 6.61 34.64
C TYR A 317 -30.66 6.74 36.06
N PHE A 318 -30.09 6.01 37.00
CA PHE A 318 -30.53 5.96 38.39
C PHE A 318 -29.39 6.35 39.32
N GLN A 319 -29.76 6.94 40.46
CA GLN A 319 -28.85 7.25 41.54
C GLN A 319 -29.37 6.61 42.84
N TYR A 320 -28.46 6.07 43.65
CA TYR A 320 -28.77 5.53 44.97
C TYR A 320 -28.32 6.51 46.05
N ILE A 321 -29.23 6.84 46.97
CA ILE A 321 -28.93 7.66 48.15
C ILE A 321 -28.56 6.72 49.30
N ASP A 322 -27.29 6.74 49.68
CA ASP A 322 -26.74 5.97 50.80
C ASP A 322 -26.48 6.92 51.97
N GLY A 323 -27.42 6.99 52.92
CA GLY A 323 -27.32 7.90 54.07
C GLY A 323 -28.54 8.79 54.31
N ASP A 324 -28.40 9.70 55.26
CA ASP A 324 -29.45 10.53 55.87
C ASP A 324 -29.47 11.99 55.36
N LEU A 325 -28.68 12.29 54.33
CA LEU A 325 -28.50 13.64 53.78
C LEU A 325 -28.04 14.68 54.84
N GLY A 326 -27.49 14.23 55.96
CA GLY A 326 -26.98 15.08 57.05
C GLY A 326 -28.05 15.75 57.93
N VAL A 327 -29.34 15.56 57.63
CA VAL A 327 -30.46 16.25 58.31
C VAL A 327 -31.58 15.31 58.75
N LEU A 328 -31.64 14.10 58.19
CA LEU A 328 -32.67 13.11 58.49
C LEU A 328 -32.25 12.24 59.66
N GLN A 329 -33.22 11.76 60.43
CA GLN A 329 -32.96 10.83 61.52
C GLN A 329 -32.70 9.41 61.01
N ASN A 330 -33.35 9.02 59.92
CA ASN A 330 -33.16 7.70 59.31
C ASN A 330 -32.58 7.85 57.91
N PRO A 331 -31.67 6.95 57.50
CA PRO A 331 -31.12 6.98 56.15
C PRO A 331 -32.19 6.66 55.10
N ILE A 332 -32.08 7.28 53.91
CA ILE A 332 -33.01 7.05 52.81
C ILE A 332 -32.81 5.66 52.21
N ASN A 333 -31.56 5.26 51.93
CA ASN A 333 -31.15 3.94 51.44
C ASN A 333 -32.03 3.41 50.30
N GLN A 334 -32.29 4.27 49.31
CA GLN A 334 -33.15 3.98 48.18
C GLN A 334 -32.60 4.57 46.89
N GLU A 335 -32.93 3.91 45.78
CA GLU A 335 -32.69 4.46 44.45
C GLU A 335 -33.83 5.36 43.98
N TYR A 336 -33.49 6.26 43.07
CA TYR A 336 -34.43 7.07 42.32
C TYR A 336 -33.98 7.23 40.86
N LEU A 337 -34.94 7.42 39.97
CA LEU A 337 -34.68 7.72 38.57
C LEU A 337 -34.14 9.16 38.48
N LEU A 338 -32.91 9.29 37.99
CA LEU A 338 -32.27 10.57 37.75
C LEU A 338 -32.64 11.11 36.36
N LEU A 339 -32.65 10.28 35.33
CA LEU A 339 -32.96 10.73 33.96
C LEU A 339 -33.50 9.58 33.12
N ASP A 340 -34.61 9.78 32.42
CA ASP A 340 -35.03 8.95 31.29
C ASP A 340 -34.71 9.68 29.98
N SER A 341 -33.55 9.37 29.40
CA SER A 341 -33.09 10.00 28.16
C SER A 341 -33.87 9.56 26.92
N ASN A 342 -34.84 8.66 27.04
CA ASN A 342 -35.72 8.26 25.93
C ASN A 342 -36.95 9.17 25.81
N ARG A 343 -37.26 9.96 26.84
CA ARG A 343 -38.49 10.75 26.90
C ARG A 343 -38.34 12.13 26.29
N ALA A 344 -39.45 12.70 25.84
CA ALA A 344 -39.50 14.05 25.30
C ALA A 344 -39.55 15.10 26.43
N VAL A 345 -39.42 16.37 26.04
CA VAL A 345 -39.68 17.51 26.93
C VAL A 345 -41.10 17.42 27.52
N ASN A 346 -41.28 17.94 28.74
CA ASN A 346 -42.48 17.87 29.59
C ASN A 346 -42.79 16.48 30.18
N TYR A 347 -41.95 15.46 29.96
CA TYR A 347 -42.09 14.20 30.68
C TYR A 347 -41.73 14.38 32.15
N THR A 348 -42.59 13.90 33.04
CA THR A 348 -42.43 14.01 34.49
C THR A 348 -42.39 12.64 35.17
N TRP A 349 -41.71 12.57 36.31
CA TRP A 349 -41.74 11.41 37.19
C TRP A 349 -41.55 11.83 38.65
N THR A 350 -42.11 11.04 39.55
CA THR A 350 -42.05 11.27 41.00
C THR A 350 -41.41 10.09 41.70
N LYS A 351 -40.50 10.39 42.63
CA LYS A 351 -40.03 9.42 43.62
C LYS A 351 -40.54 9.84 44.99
N ASN A 352 -41.24 8.93 45.67
CA ASN A 352 -41.54 9.02 47.09
C ASN A 352 -40.55 8.13 47.86
N PHE A 353 -39.90 8.69 48.89
CA PHE A 353 -38.97 7.97 49.75
C PHE A 353 -39.64 7.44 51.02
N GLY A 354 -40.84 7.93 51.35
CA GLY A 354 -41.60 7.52 52.52
C GLY A 354 -41.30 8.36 53.77
N PRO A 355 -41.84 7.94 54.92
CA PRO A 355 -41.78 8.72 56.15
C PRO A 355 -40.36 8.80 56.73
N ASN A 356 -40.07 9.90 57.41
CA ASN A 356 -38.80 10.13 58.10
C ASN A 356 -38.99 11.18 59.23
N VAL A 357 -37.90 11.64 59.85
CA VAL A 357 -37.89 12.76 60.78
C VAL A 357 -36.75 13.68 60.38
N ALA A 358 -37.02 14.99 60.32
CA ALA A 358 -35.99 16.00 60.05
C ALA A 358 -36.01 17.05 61.18
N MET A 359 -34.89 17.26 61.85
CA MET A 359 -34.77 18.24 62.94
C MET A 359 -35.86 18.11 64.03
N GLY A 360 -36.28 16.88 64.33
CA GLY A 360 -37.35 16.59 65.30
C GLY A 360 -38.78 16.72 64.78
N PHE A 361 -38.98 17.15 63.53
CA PHE A 361 -40.30 17.21 62.90
C PHE A 361 -40.61 15.90 62.16
N PRO A 362 -41.72 15.21 62.47
CA PRO A 362 -42.13 14.01 61.75
C PRO A 362 -42.58 14.34 60.33
N LEU A 363 -41.98 13.64 59.37
CA LEU A 363 -42.31 13.72 57.96
C LEU A 363 -43.12 12.49 57.57
N SER A 364 -44.27 12.70 56.94
CA SER A 364 -45.07 11.62 56.35
C SER A 364 -44.49 11.14 55.02
N ASN A 365 -43.74 12.00 54.32
CA ASN A 365 -43.06 11.67 53.08
C ASN A 365 -41.92 12.66 52.79
N ILE A 366 -40.94 12.20 52.01
CA ILE A 366 -40.00 13.03 51.27
C ILE A 366 -40.17 12.64 49.79
N SER A 367 -40.33 13.61 48.91
CA SER A 367 -40.49 13.36 47.48
C SER A 367 -39.58 14.21 46.60
N VAL A 368 -39.31 13.67 45.42
CA VAL A 368 -38.64 14.37 44.32
C VAL A 368 -39.52 14.24 43.08
N ASP A 369 -40.00 15.38 42.61
CA ASP A 369 -40.69 15.51 41.33
C ASP A 369 -39.69 16.02 40.30
N ALA A 370 -39.59 15.34 39.16
CA ALA A 370 -38.66 15.70 38.10
C ALA A 370 -39.40 15.92 36.77
N GLU A 371 -38.85 16.82 35.95
CA GLU A 371 -39.40 17.21 34.65
C GLU A 371 -38.29 17.47 33.63
N ILE A 372 -38.40 16.89 32.43
CA ILE A 372 -37.53 17.28 31.31
C ILE A 372 -38.00 18.63 30.78
N ILE A 373 -37.19 19.68 30.96
CA ILE A 373 -37.53 21.05 30.54
C ILE A 373 -36.87 21.44 29.20
N GLY A 374 -35.93 20.64 28.70
CA GLY A 374 -35.26 20.86 27.42
C GLY A 374 -34.52 19.60 26.95
N LYS A 375 -34.45 19.39 25.63
CA LYS A 375 -33.79 18.21 25.05
C LYS A 375 -33.31 18.45 23.62
N GLY A 376 -32.10 17.97 23.33
CA GLY A 376 -31.49 18.09 22.00
C GLY A 376 -30.92 19.48 21.73
N GLU A 377 -30.78 20.30 22.77
CA GLU A 377 -30.36 21.69 22.65
C GLU A 377 -28.83 21.82 22.58
N THR A 378 -28.35 22.90 21.96
CA THR A 378 -26.96 23.33 22.10
C THR A 378 -26.88 24.35 23.23
N GLN A 379 -26.02 24.12 24.21
CA GLN A 379 -25.83 24.99 25.38
C GLN A 379 -24.37 25.36 25.54
N THR A 380 -24.10 26.57 26.04
CA THR A 380 -22.76 27.03 26.38
C THR A 380 -22.62 27.11 27.89
N VAL A 381 -21.67 26.38 28.47
CA VAL A 381 -21.37 26.39 29.91
C VAL A 381 -19.87 26.59 30.12
N ALA A 382 -19.49 27.50 31.00
CA ALA A 382 -18.08 27.86 31.24
C ALA A 382 -17.27 28.12 29.94
N SER A 383 -17.89 28.80 28.97
CA SER A 383 -17.33 29.08 27.62
C SER A 383 -17.11 27.86 26.71
N ILE A 384 -17.62 26.68 27.09
CA ILE A 384 -17.58 25.45 26.29
C ILE A 384 -18.96 25.20 25.69
N VAL A 385 -19.02 24.93 24.39
CA VAL A 385 -20.26 24.61 23.67
C VAL A 385 -20.51 23.10 23.72
N TYR A 386 -21.67 22.71 24.23
CA TYR A 386 -22.14 21.34 24.33
C TYR A 386 -23.37 21.14 23.45
N ALA A 387 -23.36 20.11 22.61
CA ALA A 387 -24.50 19.73 21.78
C ALA A 387 -25.35 18.63 22.44
N ASN A 388 -26.59 18.47 21.98
CA ASN A 388 -27.51 17.42 22.41
C ASN A 388 -27.76 17.39 23.92
N VAL A 389 -27.94 18.55 24.56
CA VAL A 389 -28.13 18.69 26.00
C VAL A 389 -29.58 18.34 26.39
N ILE A 390 -29.74 17.65 27.51
CA ILE A 390 -31.01 17.45 28.21
C ILE A 390 -30.98 18.26 29.50
N ARG A 391 -31.99 19.10 29.73
CA ARG A 391 -32.16 19.87 30.96
C ARG A 391 -33.32 19.27 31.75
N VAL A 392 -33.08 19.01 33.03
CA VAL A 392 -34.06 18.44 33.95
C VAL A 392 -34.21 19.34 35.16
N LYS A 393 -35.45 19.65 35.52
CA LYS A 393 -35.81 20.32 36.77
C LYS A 393 -36.23 19.27 37.79
N TYR A 394 -35.77 19.41 39.04
CA TYR A 394 -36.17 18.61 40.20
C TYR A 394 -36.75 19.53 41.27
N LYS A 395 -37.83 19.10 41.92
CA LYS A 395 -38.44 19.77 43.06
C LYS A 395 -38.46 18.80 44.23
N TYR A 396 -37.86 19.23 45.33
CA TYR A 396 -37.75 18.46 46.57
C TYR A 396 -38.81 18.94 47.54
N THR A 397 -39.64 18.03 48.04
CA THR A 397 -40.74 18.34 48.96
C THR A 397 -40.66 17.46 50.20
N ALA A 398 -40.84 18.06 51.37
CA ALA A 398 -41.04 17.34 52.63
C ALA A 398 -42.49 17.53 53.10
N THR A 399 -43.23 16.43 53.28
CA THR A 399 -44.61 16.49 53.77
C THR A 399 -44.61 16.37 55.29
N VAL A 400 -44.64 17.51 55.98
CA VAL A 400 -44.57 17.60 57.44
C VAL A 400 -45.94 17.28 58.04
N PHE A 401 -45.98 16.40 59.03
CA PHE A 401 -47.22 16.00 59.69
C PHE A 401 -47.96 17.22 60.27
N LEU A 402 -49.27 17.33 60.02
CA LEU A 402 -50.16 18.46 60.39
C LEU A 402 -49.85 19.82 59.74
N VAL A 403 -48.78 19.95 58.95
CA VAL A 403 -48.44 21.19 58.22
C VAL A 403 -48.72 21.04 56.73
N GLY A 404 -48.45 19.86 56.15
CA GLY A 404 -48.59 19.60 54.73
C GLY A 404 -47.26 19.70 53.97
N ASP A 405 -47.35 19.92 52.66
CA ASP A 405 -46.18 19.95 51.77
C ASP A 405 -45.36 21.23 51.96
N VAL A 406 -44.09 21.05 52.27
CA VAL A 406 -43.10 22.11 52.39
C VAL A 406 -42.07 21.95 51.27
N PRO A 407 -42.00 22.87 50.30
CA PRO A 407 -40.95 22.90 49.30
C PRO A 407 -39.59 23.12 49.97
N VAL A 408 -38.64 22.21 49.72
CA VAL A 408 -37.31 22.23 50.34
C VAL A 408 -36.27 22.84 49.41
N ALA A 409 -36.27 22.40 48.15
CA ALA A 409 -35.32 22.88 47.15
C ALA A 409 -35.87 22.73 45.73
N GLU A 410 -35.35 23.55 44.82
CA GLU A 410 -35.44 23.31 43.38
C GLU A 410 -34.04 23.11 42.82
N GLU A 411 -33.84 22.07 42.01
CA GLU A 411 -32.60 21.83 41.30
C GLU A 411 -32.83 21.81 39.78
N GLU A 412 -31.86 22.31 39.01
CA GLU A 412 -31.78 22.11 37.58
C GLU A 412 -30.43 21.45 37.23
N ARG A 413 -30.46 20.32 36.52
CA ARG A 413 -29.25 19.65 36.00
C ARG A 413 -29.27 19.57 34.49
N TRP A 414 -28.12 19.86 33.87
CA TRP A 414 -27.94 19.84 32.43
C TRP A 414 -27.00 18.69 32.08
N TYR A 415 -27.49 17.75 31.28
CA TYR A 415 -26.77 16.56 30.86
C TYR A 415 -26.38 16.70 29.39
N ALA A 416 -25.09 16.75 29.08
CA ALA A 416 -24.60 16.72 27.71
C ALA A 416 -24.26 15.28 27.30
N ARG A 417 -24.67 14.92 26.08
CA ARG A 417 -24.48 13.57 25.55
C ARG A 417 -23.00 13.24 25.42
N GLY A 418 -22.58 12.12 26.00
CA GLY A 418 -21.17 11.67 26.01
C GLY A 418 -20.28 12.45 26.97
N ILE A 419 -20.83 13.37 27.76
CA ILE A 419 -20.08 14.20 28.70
C ILE A 419 -20.57 13.99 30.12
N GLY A 420 -21.88 13.96 30.38
CA GLY A 420 -22.40 13.93 31.76
C GLY A 420 -23.05 15.25 32.18
N VAL A 421 -23.09 15.51 33.48
CA VAL A 421 -23.59 16.79 34.02
C VAL A 421 -22.60 17.90 33.66
N ILE A 422 -23.08 18.92 32.96
CA ILE A 422 -22.28 20.10 32.57
C ILE A 422 -22.60 21.33 33.42
N ARG A 423 -23.80 21.37 34.01
CA ARG A 423 -24.26 22.42 34.91
C ARG A 423 -25.22 21.83 35.92
N SER A 424 -25.10 22.23 37.18
CA SER A 424 -26.13 22.03 38.20
C SER A 424 -26.42 23.35 38.90
N SER A 425 -27.67 23.57 39.27
CA SER A 425 -28.12 24.75 40.01
C SER A 425 -29.13 24.29 41.04
N ILE A 426 -28.82 24.44 42.33
CA ILE A 426 -29.74 24.10 43.41
C ILE A 426 -30.06 25.35 44.23
N MET A 427 -31.35 25.61 44.41
CA MET A 427 -31.88 26.66 45.27
C MET A 427 -32.48 26.00 46.49
N ASN A 428 -31.92 26.29 47.67
CA ASN A 428 -32.56 25.96 48.94
C ASN A 428 -33.72 26.94 49.17
N LEU A 429 -34.93 26.45 49.43
CA LEU A 429 -36.13 27.27 49.63
C LEU A 429 -36.43 27.54 51.11
N VAL A 430 -35.86 26.73 52.02
CA VAL A 430 -36.03 26.88 53.47
C VAL A 430 -35.07 27.96 54.01
N ALA A 431 -33.84 27.97 53.52
CA ALA A 431 -32.84 29.00 53.75
C ALA A 431 -32.35 29.52 52.39
N PRO A 432 -33.00 30.56 51.83
CA PRO A 432 -32.80 31.01 50.45
C PRO A 432 -31.32 31.24 50.08
N ALA A 433 -30.75 30.26 49.39
CA ALA A 433 -29.40 30.29 48.86
C ALA A 433 -29.37 29.48 47.56
N THR A 434 -28.67 30.00 46.55
CA THR A 434 -28.51 29.32 45.26
C THR A 434 -27.05 28.97 45.04
N ILE A 435 -26.80 27.70 44.75
CA ILE A 435 -25.48 27.19 44.39
C ILE A 435 -25.54 26.77 42.93
N VAL A 436 -24.62 27.28 42.11
CA VAL A 436 -24.51 26.92 40.70
C VAL A 436 -23.12 26.37 40.45
N ASN A 437 -23.03 25.16 39.93
CA ASN A 437 -21.78 24.54 39.52
C ASN A 437 -21.74 24.36 38.01
N GLU A 438 -20.57 24.62 37.42
CA GLU A 438 -20.32 24.47 35.98
C GLU A 438 -19.10 23.59 35.73
N THR A 439 -19.25 22.60 34.85
CA THR A 439 -18.14 21.76 34.40
C THR A 439 -17.18 22.57 33.54
N THR A 440 -15.93 22.67 33.98
CA THR A 440 -14.84 23.37 33.27
C THR A 440 -13.94 22.42 32.50
N ARG A 441 -13.89 21.14 32.91
CA ARG A 441 -13.13 20.09 32.25
C ARG A 441 -13.88 18.77 32.40
N ALA A 442 -13.92 17.99 31.33
CA ALA A 442 -14.35 16.60 31.35
C ALA A 442 -13.39 15.74 30.51
N GLN A 443 -13.09 14.54 30.98
CA GLN A 443 -12.36 13.53 30.23
C GLN A 443 -13.12 12.21 30.36
N ILE A 444 -13.73 11.78 29.26
CA ILE A 444 -14.59 10.59 29.20
C ILE A 444 -13.88 9.52 28.38
N PHE A 445 -13.85 8.30 28.91
CA PHE A 445 -13.20 7.15 28.30
C PHE A 445 -14.20 6.17 27.69
#